data_AF-C7NNP3-F1
#
_entry.id   AF-C7NNP3-F1
#
_cell.length_a   1.000
_cell.length_b   1.000
_cell.length_c   1.000
_cell.angle_alpha   90.00
_cell.angle_beta   90.00
_cell.angle_gamma   90.00
#
_symmetry.space_group_name_H-M   'P 1'
#
loop_
_entity.id
_entity.type
_entity.pdbx_description
1 polymer ?
#
loop_
_entity_poly.entity_id
_entity_poly.type
_entity_poly.pdbx_seq_one_letter_code
_entity_poly.pdbx_strand_id
1 'polypeptide(L)' 'MDRRLTFMAILVGGVIGFGLADHALASAGYDRLGMLVWGGGYLATMFVLWYGWVRPLDMTGI' A
#
# COMPACT_ATOMS: atom_id res chain seq x y z
N MET A 1 -15.16 13.62 0.76
CA MET A 1 -14.69 12.43 1.50
C MET A 1 -13.78 12.89 2.62
N ASP A 2 -13.92 12.30 3.81
CA ASP A 2 -13.04 12.60 4.95
C ASP A 2 -11.59 12.17 4.64
N ARG A 3 -10.63 13.05 4.89
CA ARG A 3 -9.21 12.82 4.57
C ARG A 3 -8.60 11.66 5.36
N ARG A 4 -9.12 11.36 6.55
CA ARG A 4 -8.74 10.20 7.36
C ARG A 4 -9.31 8.92 6.76
N LEU A 5 -10.56 8.96 6.27
CA LEU A 5 -11.17 7.82 5.58
C LEU A 5 -10.42 7.49 4.29
N THR A 6 -10.03 8.50 3.50
CA THR A 6 -9.22 8.26 2.29
C THR A 6 -7.86 7.64 2.63
N PHE A 7 -7.17 8.15 3.66
CA PHE A 7 -5.92 7.55 4.13
C PHE A 7 -6.09 6.07 4.50
N MET A 8 -7.09 5.78 5.33
CA MET A 8 -7.36 4.42 5.80
C MET A 8 -7.79 3.51 4.65
N ALA A 9 -8.60 4.00 3.71
CA ALA A 9 -9.01 3.23 2.55
C ALA A 9 -7.82 2.86 1.66
N ILE A 10 -6.89 3.79 1.43
CA ILE A 10 -5.68 3.51 0.65
C ILE A 10 -4.77 2.53 1.40
N LEU A 11 -4.56 2.73 2.71
CA LEU A 11 -3.71 1.87 3.52
C LEU A 11 -4.25 0.44 3.55
N VAL A 12 -5.50 0.28 3.97
CA VAL A 12 -6.15 -1.01 4.12
C VAL A 12 -6.35 -1.66 2.75
N GLY A 13 -6.90 -0.91 1.78
CA GLY A 13 -7.17 -1.41 0.44
C GLY A 13 -5.90 -1.78 -0.32
N GLY A 14 -4.84 -0.99 -0.21
CA GLY A 14 -3.54 -1.30 -0.82
C GLY A 14 -2.94 -2.56 -0.23
N VAL A 15 -2.72 -2.60 1.09
CA VAL A 15 -2.03 -3.73 1.73
C VAL A 15 -2.83 -5.03 1.61
N ILE A 16 -4.14 -5.00 1.92
CA ILE A 16 -4.98 -6.20 1.83
C ILE A 16 -5.21 -6.59 0.36
N GLY A 17 -5.45 -5.63 -0.52
CA GLY A 17 -5.70 -5.89 -1.94
C GLY A 17 -4.51 -6.57 -2.61
N PHE A 18 -3.30 -6.06 -2.38
CA PHE A 18 -2.09 -6.70 -2.90
C PHE A 18 -1.80 -8.03 -2.20
N GLY A 19 -2.14 -8.20 -0.92
CA GLY A 19 -2.02 -9.49 -0.22
C GLY A 19 -2.94 -10.56 -0.81
N LEU A 20 -4.17 -10.18 -1.18
CA LEU A 20 -5.11 -11.08 -1.84
C LEU A 20 -4.64 -11.44 -3.26
N ALA A 21 -4.05 -10.48 -3.98
CA ALA A 21 -3.45 -10.73 -5.29
C ALA A 21 -2.28 -11.71 -5.23
N ASP A 22 -1.39 -11.56 -4.23
CA ASP A 22 -0.31 -12.52 -3.96
C ASP A 22 -0.86 -13.91 -3.64
N HIS A 23 -1.84 -14.02 -2.75
CA HIS A 23 -2.46 -15.30 -2.43
C HIS A 23 -3.08 -15.98 -3.67
N ALA A 24 -3.75 -15.22 -4.52
CA ALA A 24 -4.30 -15.72 -5.78
C ALA A 24 -3.19 -16.19 -6.76
N LEU A 25 -2.08 -15.46 -6.84
CA LEU A 25 -0.93 -15.84 -7.68
C LEU A 25 -0.21 -17.08 -7.14
N ALA A 26 0.03 -17.15 -5.83
CA ALA A 26 0.65 -18.29 -5.17
C ALA A 26 -0.20 -19.56 -5.32
N SER A 27 -1.52 -19.46 -5.10
CA SER A 27 -2.44 -20.59 -5.31
C SER A 27 -2.51 -21.09 -6.76
N ALA A 28 -2.13 -20.25 -7.73
CA ALA A 28 -1.97 -20.62 -9.14
C ALA A 28 -0.55 -21.12 -9.50
N GLY A 29 0.35 -21.26 -8.53
CA GLY A 29 1.74 -21.73 -8.73
C GLY A 29 2.75 -20.63 -9.09
N TYR A 30 2.35 -19.36 -9.03
CA TYR A 30 3.20 -18.21 -9.35
C TYR A 30 3.77 -17.52 -8.10
N ASP A 31 4.31 -18.27 -7.15
CA ASP A 31 4.76 -17.76 -5.83
C ASP A 31 5.69 -16.54 -5.92
N ARG A 32 6.69 -16.59 -6.81
CA ARG A 32 7.65 -15.48 -6.99
C ARG A 32 6.98 -14.23 -7.53
N LEU A 33 6.02 -14.39 -8.43
CA LEU A 33 5.29 -13.26 -9.01
C LEU A 33 4.35 -12.64 -7.97
N GLY A 34 3.67 -13.48 -7.18
CA GLY A 34 2.88 -13.04 -6.03
C GLY A 34 3.70 -12.18 -5.07
N MET A 35 4.87 -12.67 -4.67
CA MET A 35 5.78 -11.94 -3.78
C MET A 35 6.17 -10.57 -4.36
N LEU A 36 6.48 -10.49 -5.65
CA LEU A 36 6.82 -9.23 -6.33
C LEU A 36 5.63 -8.27 -6.37
N VAL A 37 4.43 -8.78 -6.65
CA VAL A 37 3.19 -7.98 -6.64
C VAL A 37 2.90 -7.44 -5.25
N TRP A 38 3.05 -8.26 -4.22
CA TRP A 38 2.84 -7.83 -2.85
C TRP A 38 3.86 -6.77 -2.42
N GLY A 39 5.15 -7.06 -2.60
CA GLY A 39 6.22 -6.14 -2.21
C GLY A 39 6.17 -4.83 -2.98
N GLY A 40 5.98 -4.88 -4.29
CA GLY A 40 5.84 -3.69 -5.13
C GLY A 40 4.59 -2.88 -4.80
N GLY A 41 3.46 -3.55 -4.60
CA GLY A 41 2.21 -2.93 -4.21
C GLY A 41 2.26 -2.28 -2.83
N TYR A 42 2.92 -2.92 -1.86
CA TYR A 42 3.18 -2.36 -0.54
C TYR A 42 4.02 -1.07 -0.64
N LEU A 43 5.15 -1.11 -1.35
CA LEU A 43 6.01 0.06 -1.54
C LEU A 43 5.26 1.20 -2.25
N ALA A 44 4.48 0.90 -3.29
CA ALA A 44 3.66 1.88 -3.98
C ALA A 44 2.61 2.50 -3.04
N THR A 45 1.92 1.69 -2.24
CA THR A 45 0.94 2.15 -1.24
C THR A 45 1.60 3.08 -0.23
N MET A 46 2.77 2.69 0.31
CA MET A 46 3.53 3.53 1.23
C MET A 46 3.96 4.84 0.59
N PHE A 47 4.42 4.81 -0.66
CA PHE A 47 4.83 6.00 -1.40
C PHE A 47 3.66 6.98 -1.60
N VAL A 48 2.48 6.48 -1.97
CA VAL A 48 1.27 7.29 -2.12
C VAL A 48 0.88 7.96 -0.79
N LEU A 49 0.87 7.19 0.30
CA LEU A 49 0.54 7.72 1.63
C LEU A 49 1.57 8.75 2.10
N TRP A 50 2.85 8.46 1.89
CA TRP A 50 3.93 9.39 2.19
C TRP A 50 3.75 10.70 1.42
N TYR A 51 3.54 10.63 0.10
CA TYR A 51 3.42 11.82 -0.75
C TYR A 51 2.19 12.67 -0.41
N GLY A 52 1.04 12.03 -0.14
CA GLY A 52 -0.22 12.74 0.11
C GLY A 52 -0.41 13.27 1.53
N TRP A 53 0.21 12.62 2.53
CA TRP A 53 -0.02 12.94 3.94
C TRP A 53 1.23 13.26 4.73
N VAL A 54 2.37 12.61 4.48
CA VAL A 54 3.57 12.79 5.30
C VAL A 54 4.47 13.90 4.77
N ARG A 55 4.79 13.89 3.47
CA ARG A 55 5.63 14.88 2.79
C ARG A 55 5.15 16.33 2.94
N PRO A 56 3.83 16.63 2.96
CA PRO A 56 3.35 17.99 3.15
C PRO A 56 3.35 18.45 4.62
N LEU A 57 3.67 17.58 5.58
CA LEU A 57 3.82 18.00 6.96
C LEU A 57 5.10 18.82 7.06
N ASP A 58 4.97 20.07 7.50
CA ASP A 58 6.11 20.86 7.90
C ASP A 58 6.74 20.15 9.10
N MET A 59 7.89 19.52 8.86
CA MET A 59 8.72 18.91 9.90
C MET A 59 9.48 20.02 10.64
N THR A 60 8.76 21.02 11.15
CA THR A 60 9.31 21.99 12.09
C THR A 60 9.42 21.29 13.43
N GLY A 61 10.52 20.54 13.57
CA GLY A 61 11.00 20.11 14.87
C GLY A 61 11.13 21.34 15.77
N ILE A 62 10.55 21.26 16.96
CA ILE A 62 10.78 22.24 18.03
C ILE A 62 12.26 22.19 18.42
#